data_AF-A0A800FYG2-F1
#
_entry.id   AF-A0A800FYG2-F1
#
_cell.length_a   1.000
_cell.length_b   1.000
_cell.length_c   1.000
_cell.angle_alpha   90.00
_cell.angle_beta   90.00
_cell.angle_gamma   90.00
#
_symmetry.space_group_name_H-M   'P 1'
#
loop_
_entity.id
_entity.type
_entity.pdbx_description
1 polymer ?
#
loop_
_entity_poly.entity_id
_entity_poly.type
_entity_poly.pdbx_seq_one_letter_code
_entity_poly.pdbx_strand_id
1 'polypeptide(L)'
;MSLFILRTVFVGSIVYMNLMFSGVDLIMAQENAYPLQMSEGKTSHRPAVPGVNGLVTAGHPLASMAGLRILMAGGNAIDASVAVLATLNVVRPQMSGAGGNGFLTYFDKTSGDVHSVSAAGAAPKALVASEREAEELNKGIYAGVVPGLLGGWISMLKEYGTMSLSEVLMPAVEYAENGHPIEASVVQAITSQQDLFRSYPSSAQTFLPGNKIPEIGELFRMPELASTFRKLMEAEKTAFSGGKSRAEALDAAFDRFYRGDIADE
;
A
#
# COMPACT_ATOMS: atom_id res chain seq x y z
N MET A 1 58.09 42.54 -47.02
CA MET A 1 59.13 41.53 -47.29
C MET A 1 59.51 40.90 -45.95
N SER A 2 59.54 39.57 -45.90
CA SER A 2 59.81 38.69 -44.74
C SER A 2 58.65 38.33 -43.81
N LEU A 3 57.87 37.36 -44.29
CA LEU A 3 57.29 36.25 -43.51
C LEU A 3 58.41 35.44 -42.81
N PHE A 4 58.02 34.58 -41.85
CA PHE A 4 58.83 33.53 -41.20
C PHE A 4 59.73 33.97 -40.03
N ILE A 5 59.18 33.95 -38.82
CA ILE A 5 59.64 33.19 -37.64
C ILE A 5 58.66 33.50 -36.50
N LEU A 6 57.57 32.73 -36.42
CA LEU A 6 56.99 32.25 -35.16
C LEU A 6 56.01 31.09 -35.42
N ARG A 7 56.42 30.15 -36.30
CA ARG A 7 55.98 28.76 -36.18
C ARG A 7 56.63 28.24 -34.89
N THR A 8 55.85 27.94 -33.84
CA THR A 8 56.04 26.87 -32.83
C THR A 8 55.08 26.99 -31.62
N VAL A 9 54.21 28.00 -31.50
CA VAL A 9 53.30 28.08 -30.32
C VAL A 9 51.79 28.04 -30.62
N PHE A 10 51.33 28.24 -31.86
CA PHE A 10 49.88 28.30 -32.16
C PHE A 10 49.28 27.05 -32.84
N VAL A 11 49.91 25.89 -32.69
CA VAL A 11 49.32 24.59 -33.10
C VAL A 11 48.58 23.90 -31.94
N GLY A 12 48.73 24.40 -30.71
CA GLY A 12 47.97 23.91 -29.54
C GLY A 12 46.53 24.42 -29.45
N SER A 13 46.22 25.59 -30.03
CA SER A 13 44.93 26.26 -29.81
C SER A 13 43.84 25.82 -30.80
N ILE A 14 44.20 25.30 -31.98
CA ILE A 14 43.22 24.82 -32.98
C ILE A 14 42.77 23.39 -32.68
N VAL A 15 43.59 22.59 -31.99
CA VAL A 15 43.16 21.28 -31.43
C VAL A 15 42.21 21.47 -30.24
N TYR A 16 42.38 22.55 -29.47
CA TYR A 16 41.45 22.88 -28.37
C TYR A 16 40.08 23.36 -28.87
N MET A 17 40.02 23.95 -30.07
CA MET A 17 38.75 24.43 -30.66
C MET A 17 37.93 23.30 -31.31
N ASN A 18 38.50 22.11 -31.54
CA ASN A 18 37.80 20.92 -32.04
C ASN A 18 37.50 19.85 -30.97
N LEU A 19 37.98 20.03 -29.73
CA LEU A 19 37.52 19.26 -28.56
C LEU A 19 36.31 19.92 -27.85
N MET A 20 35.72 20.91 -28.52
CA MET A 20 34.47 21.59 -28.17
C MET A 20 33.21 20.82 -28.64
N PHE A 21 33.29 19.52 -28.97
CA PHE A 21 32.13 18.75 -29.47
C PHE A 21 32.04 17.28 -29.02
N SER A 22 32.68 16.88 -27.91
CA SER A 22 32.48 15.51 -27.37
C SER A 22 32.27 15.40 -25.86
N GLY A 23 32.58 16.45 -25.09
CA GLY A 23 32.39 16.45 -23.63
C GLY A 23 31.15 17.23 -23.14
N VAL A 24 30.66 18.18 -23.93
CA VAL A 24 29.49 19.00 -23.57
C VAL A 24 28.21 18.17 -23.65
N ASP A 25 28.14 17.18 -24.54
CA ASP A 25 26.96 16.32 -24.67
C ASP A 25 26.80 15.33 -23.50
N LEU A 26 27.88 14.88 -22.85
CA LEU A 26 27.79 13.86 -21.80
C LEU A 26 27.54 14.45 -20.40
N ILE A 27 28.11 15.63 -20.12
CA ILE A 27 27.91 16.30 -18.83
C ILE A 27 26.56 17.05 -18.82
N MET A 28 26.10 17.60 -19.95
CA MET A 28 24.70 18.03 -20.12
C MET A 28 23.73 16.85 -20.17
N ALA A 29 24.15 15.63 -20.54
CA ALA A 29 23.26 14.47 -20.55
C ALA A 29 22.94 13.91 -19.16
N GLN A 30 23.75 14.17 -18.12
CA GLN A 30 23.51 13.61 -16.79
C GLN A 30 22.90 14.63 -15.81
N GLU A 31 23.25 15.91 -15.90
CA GLU A 31 22.68 16.96 -15.03
C GLU A 31 21.36 17.53 -15.57
N ASN A 32 21.11 17.53 -16.89
CA ASN A 32 19.75 17.78 -17.44
C ASN A 32 18.86 16.53 -17.41
N ALA A 33 19.40 15.34 -17.13
CA ALA A 33 18.60 14.13 -17.18
C ALA A 33 17.56 14.06 -16.06
N TYR A 34 17.80 14.61 -14.85
CA TYR A 34 16.77 14.58 -13.79
C TYR A 34 16.81 15.73 -12.76
N PRO A 35 16.65 17.01 -13.17
CA PRO A 35 15.87 17.91 -12.35
C PRO A 35 14.40 17.49 -12.49
N LEU A 36 13.81 16.98 -11.42
CA LEU A 36 12.37 16.74 -11.36
C LEU A 36 11.68 18.10 -11.26
N GLN A 37 11.46 18.71 -12.43
CA GLN A 37 11.16 20.11 -12.74
C GLN A 37 9.84 20.69 -12.19
N MET A 38 9.36 20.25 -11.04
CA MET A 38 8.08 20.72 -10.46
C MET A 38 8.22 21.22 -9.01
N SER A 39 9.43 21.28 -8.48
CA SER A 39 9.74 21.83 -7.15
C SER A 39 10.67 23.03 -7.32
N GLU A 40 10.19 24.24 -7.02
CA GLU A 40 11.09 25.39 -6.82
C GLU A 40 11.96 25.11 -5.58
N GLY A 41 13.14 24.53 -5.80
CA GLY A 41 14.13 24.23 -4.76
C GLY A 41 14.21 22.76 -4.32
N LYS A 42 15.29 22.41 -3.61
CA LYS A 42 15.56 21.08 -3.02
C LYS A 42 14.82 20.88 -1.69
N THR A 43 13.51 21.14 -1.64
CA THR A 43 12.71 20.98 -0.42
C THR A 43 12.15 19.56 -0.24
N SER A 44 12.30 18.69 -1.24
CA SER A 44 11.82 17.31 -1.23
C SER A 44 12.94 16.34 -1.61
N HIS A 45 12.96 15.18 -0.94
CA HIS A 45 13.86 14.05 -1.25
C HIS A 45 13.40 13.22 -2.45
N ARG A 46 12.27 13.57 -3.07
CA ARG A 46 11.67 12.85 -4.20
C ARG A 46 10.97 13.81 -5.18
N PRO A 47 10.79 13.41 -6.44
CA PRO A 47 10.00 14.19 -7.40
C PRO A 47 8.58 14.49 -6.94
N ALA A 48 8.07 15.65 -7.31
CA ALA A 48 6.62 15.80 -7.49
C ALA A 48 6.20 15.03 -8.75
N VAL A 49 5.11 14.27 -8.64
CA VAL A 49 4.53 13.49 -9.74
C VAL A 49 3.19 14.12 -10.12
N PRO A 50 3.12 14.94 -11.18
CA PRO A 50 1.87 15.52 -11.63
C PRO A 50 0.98 14.45 -12.29
N GLY A 51 -0.33 14.55 -12.10
CA GLY A 51 -1.30 13.65 -12.71
C GLY A 51 -2.53 14.43 -13.18
N VAL A 52 -2.82 14.39 -14.49
CA VAL A 52 -4.00 15.07 -15.07
C VAL A 52 -5.29 14.29 -14.79
N ASN A 53 -5.19 12.96 -14.75
CA ASN A 53 -6.34 12.06 -14.69
C ASN A 53 -6.47 11.34 -13.33
N GLY A 54 -5.69 11.76 -12.33
CA GLY A 54 -5.65 11.13 -11.01
C GLY A 54 -4.23 10.83 -10.55
N LEU A 55 -4.08 10.66 -9.24
CA LEU A 55 -2.82 10.31 -8.57
C LEU A 55 -3.14 9.45 -7.34
N VAL A 56 -2.26 8.50 -7.01
CA VAL A 56 -2.34 7.72 -5.78
C VAL A 56 -1.04 7.87 -4.99
N THR A 57 -1.16 8.18 -3.71
CA THR A 57 -0.04 8.21 -2.77
C THR A 57 -0.32 7.29 -1.60
N ALA A 58 0.61 6.39 -1.29
CA ALA A 58 0.50 5.48 -0.16
C ALA A 58 1.84 5.33 0.56
N GLY A 59 1.80 4.77 1.77
CA GLY A 59 2.97 4.47 2.59
C GLY A 59 3.87 3.34 2.05
N HIS A 60 3.57 2.81 0.86
CA HIS A 60 4.36 1.81 0.15
C HIS A 60 4.19 1.96 -1.38
N PRO A 61 5.24 1.80 -2.20
CA PRO A 61 5.14 1.91 -3.67
C PRO A 61 4.17 0.91 -4.30
N LEU A 62 4.20 -0.36 -3.87
CA LEU A 62 3.28 -1.39 -4.39
C LEU A 62 1.81 -1.08 -4.08
N ALA A 63 1.53 -0.48 -2.92
CA ALA A 63 0.17 -0.05 -2.58
C ALA A 63 -0.27 1.13 -3.45
N SER A 64 0.63 2.10 -3.70
CA SER A 64 0.36 3.21 -4.64
C SER A 64 0.07 2.68 -6.05
N MET A 65 0.83 1.68 -6.50
CA MET A 65 0.64 1.02 -7.78
C MET A 65 -0.68 0.26 -7.86
N ALA A 66 -1.08 -0.43 -6.79
CA ALA A 66 -2.37 -1.11 -6.73
C ALA A 66 -3.54 -0.13 -6.90
N GLY A 67 -3.55 0.99 -6.19
CA GLY A 67 -4.56 2.03 -6.37
C GLY A 67 -4.52 2.64 -7.78
N LEU A 68 -3.32 2.90 -8.32
CA LEU A 68 -3.18 3.43 -9.68
C LEU A 68 -3.72 2.45 -10.73
N ARG A 69 -3.47 1.14 -10.57
CA ARG A 69 -4.03 0.09 -11.43
C ARG A 69 -5.55 0.13 -11.44
N ILE A 70 -6.17 0.38 -10.28
CA ILE A 70 -7.63 0.52 -10.19
C ILE A 70 -8.14 1.79 -10.90
N LEU A 71 -7.48 2.93 -10.71
CA LEU A 71 -7.84 4.15 -11.46
C LEU A 71 -7.70 3.95 -12.97
N MET A 72 -6.64 3.27 -13.42
CA MET A 72 -6.42 2.96 -14.84
C MET A 72 -7.47 1.98 -15.39
N ALA A 73 -8.05 1.13 -14.54
CA ALA A 73 -9.15 0.23 -14.89
C ALA A 73 -10.53 0.93 -14.90
N GLY A 74 -10.58 2.25 -14.62
CA GLY A 74 -11.81 3.03 -14.60
C GLY A 74 -12.52 3.08 -13.24
N GLY A 75 -11.90 2.54 -12.18
CA GLY A 75 -12.37 2.70 -10.81
C GLY A 75 -12.24 4.15 -10.33
N ASN A 76 -13.02 4.51 -9.33
CA ASN A 76 -12.95 5.85 -8.74
C ASN A 76 -11.96 5.90 -7.55
N ALA A 77 -11.91 7.06 -6.88
CA ALA A 77 -11.01 7.27 -5.74
C ALA A 77 -11.28 6.29 -4.57
N ILE A 78 -12.53 5.88 -4.37
CA ILE A 78 -12.91 4.92 -3.33
C ILE A 78 -12.45 3.52 -3.70
N ASP A 79 -12.71 3.06 -4.92
CA ASP A 79 -12.23 1.75 -5.39
C ASP A 79 -10.70 1.65 -5.28
N ALA A 80 -10.00 2.70 -5.73
CA ALA A 80 -8.56 2.79 -5.63
C ALA A 80 -8.08 2.78 -4.17
N SER A 81 -8.77 3.51 -3.27
CA SER A 81 -8.41 3.54 -1.84
C SER A 81 -8.52 2.17 -1.18
N VAL A 82 -9.52 1.36 -1.52
CA VAL A 82 -9.64 0.00 -0.97
C VAL A 82 -8.51 -0.89 -1.47
N ALA A 83 -8.14 -0.80 -2.74
CA ALA A 83 -6.97 -1.53 -3.25
C ALA A 83 -5.66 -1.11 -2.59
N VAL A 84 -5.48 0.18 -2.29
CA VAL A 84 -4.35 0.68 -1.49
C VAL A 84 -4.36 0.04 -0.11
N LEU A 85 -5.48 0.12 0.62
CA LEU A 85 -5.60 -0.34 2.00
C LEU A 85 -5.42 -1.87 2.13
N ALA A 86 -6.03 -2.63 1.22
CA ALA A 86 -5.85 -4.07 1.13
C ALA A 86 -4.40 -4.44 0.83
N THR A 87 -3.74 -3.71 -0.08
CA THR A 87 -2.33 -3.96 -0.40
C THR A 87 -1.42 -3.59 0.77
N LEU A 88 -1.71 -2.50 1.49
CA LEU A 88 -0.98 -2.12 2.71
C LEU A 88 -1.11 -3.18 3.81
N ASN A 89 -2.22 -3.91 3.89
CA ASN A 89 -2.37 -5.06 4.78
C ASN A 89 -1.30 -6.12 4.53
N VAL A 90 -0.87 -6.29 3.27
CA VAL A 90 0.12 -7.29 2.86
C VAL A 90 1.54 -6.73 3.02
N VAL A 91 1.79 -5.54 2.48
CA VAL A 91 3.16 -5.01 2.33
C VAL A 91 3.64 -4.22 3.54
N ARG A 92 2.73 -3.76 4.41
CA ARG A 92 3.03 -3.08 5.69
C ARG A 92 2.10 -3.55 6.83
N PRO A 93 2.08 -4.86 7.13
CA PRO A 93 1.15 -5.47 8.10
C PRO A 93 1.32 -4.94 9.53
N GLN A 94 2.48 -4.38 9.85
CA GLN A 94 2.78 -3.76 11.14
C GLN A 94 2.07 -2.41 11.36
N MET A 95 1.48 -1.80 10.32
CA MET A 95 0.85 -0.48 10.38
C MET A 95 -0.63 -0.45 9.98
N SER A 96 -1.10 -1.39 9.15
CA SER A 96 -2.45 -1.35 8.59
C SER A 96 -2.95 -2.76 8.27
N GLY A 97 -4.26 -2.99 8.40
CA GLY A 97 -4.89 -4.22 7.94
C GLY A 97 -6.38 -4.33 8.22
N ALA A 98 -7.05 -5.30 7.60
CA ALA A 98 -8.49 -5.56 7.73
C ALA A 98 -8.92 -5.80 9.19
N GLY A 99 -8.01 -6.36 10.01
CA GLY A 99 -8.19 -6.54 11.45
C GLY A 99 -8.01 -5.27 12.31
N GLY A 100 -7.79 -4.11 11.69
CA GLY A 100 -7.54 -2.84 12.37
C GLY A 100 -8.75 -1.90 12.43
N ASN A 101 -8.44 -0.62 12.65
CA ASN A 101 -9.40 0.49 12.69
C ASN A 101 -8.84 1.70 11.93
N GLY A 102 -9.69 2.64 11.54
CA GLY A 102 -9.21 3.85 10.88
C GLY A 102 -10.31 4.86 10.58
N PHE A 103 -9.95 5.87 9.81
CA PHE A 103 -10.85 6.91 9.33
C PHE A 103 -10.63 7.10 7.84
N LEU A 104 -11.73 7.32 7.11
CA LEU A 104 -11.70 7.65 5.69
C LEU A 104 -12.35 9.02 5.49
N THR A 105 -11.76 9.84 4.65
CA THR A 105 -12.33 11.13 4.25
C THR A 105 -12.46 11.17 2.75
N TYR A 106 -13.63 11.50 2.26
CA TYR A 106 -13.96 11.52 0.84
C TYR A 106 -14.62 12.84 0.48
N PHE A 107 -14.14 13.46 -0.58
CA PHE A 107 -14.78 14.62 -1.17
C PHE A 107 -15.57 14.16 -2.39
N ASP A 108 -16.90 14.26 -2.31
CA ASP A 108 -17.76 14.00 -3.45
C ASP A 108 -17.87 15.27 -4.28
N LYS A 109 -17.28 15.23 -5.48
CA LYS A 109 -17.32 16.36 -6.41
C LYS A 109 -18.75 16.65 -6.90
N THR A 110 -19.63 15.65 -6.93
CA THR A 110 -20.99 15.76 -7.47
C THR A 110 -21.87 16.59 -6.55
N SER A 111 -21.88 16.27 -5.26
CA SER A 111 -22.59 17.04 -4.23
C SER A 111 -21.82 18.27 -3.76
N GLY A 112 -20.48 18.23 -3.80
CA GLY A 112 -19.61 19.23 -3.18
C GLY A 112 -19.36 18.98 -1.69
N ASP A 113 -19.80 17.84 -1.17
CA ASP A 113 -19.72 17.51 0.26
C ASP A 113 -18.42 16.76 0.61
N VAL A 114 -18.00 16.92 1.87
CA VAL A 114 -16.94 16.13 2.48
C VAL A 114 -17.57 15.12 3.45
N HIS A 115 -17.42 13.84 3.14
CA HIS A 115 -17.83 12.74 3.98
C HIS A 115 -16.65 12.25 4.81
N SER A 116 -16.90 11.92 6.08
CA SER A 116 -15.94 11.26 6.94
C SER A 116 -16.55 10.00 7.51
N VAL A 117 -15.86 8.87 7.34
CA VAL A 117 -16.28 7.57 7.87
C VAL A 117 -15.33 7.18 8.99
N SER A 118 -15.89 7.00 10.18
CA SER A 118 -15.20 6.35 11.29
C SER A 118 -15.33 4.84 11.14
N ALA A 119 -14.23 4.20 10.73
CA ALA A 119 -14.08 2.76 10.66
C ALA A 119 -13.41 2.27 11.95
N ALA A 120 -13.95 2.69 13.09
CA ALA A 120 -13.47 2.35 14.43
C ALA A 120 -14.52 1.48 15.13
N GLY A 121 -14.17 0.23 15.40
CA GLY A 121 -15.04 -0.66 16.14
C GLY A 121 -15.01 -0.39 17.64
N ALA A 122 -16.08 -0.84 18.30
CA ALA A 122 -16.26 -0.65 19.73
C ALA A 122 -15.43 -1.63 20.57
N ALA A 123 -15.26 -1.30 21.85
CA ALA A 123 -14.77 -2.27 22.83
C ALA A 123 -15.71 -3.50 22.87
N PRO A 124 -15.17 -4.73 22.96
CA PRO A 124 -16.01 -5.93 23.04
C PRO A 124 -16.91 -5.88 24.28
N LYS A 125 -18.18 -6.25 24.14
CA LYS A 125 -19.13 -6.30 25.29
C LYS A 125 -18.70 -7.27 26.38
N ALA A 126 -17.90 -8.28 26.04
CA ALA A 126 -17.38 -9.27 26.98
C ALA A 126 -16.13 -8.78 27.75
N LEU A 127 -15.55 -7.64 27.36
CA LEU A 127 -14.37 -7.11 28.03
C LEU A 127 -14.77 -6.35 29.31
N VAL A 128 -14.33 -6.85 30.46
CA VAL A 128 -14.41 -6.13 31.73
C VAL A 128 -13.02 -5.58 32.06
N ALA A 129 -12.73 -4.36 31.61
CA ALA A 129 -11.38 -3.79 31.69
C ALA A 129 -10.86 -3.62 33.13
N SER A 130 -11.76 -3.40 34.10
CA SER A 130 -11.40 -3.26 35.52
C SER A 130 -10.89 -4.56 36.17
N GLU A 131 -11.10 -5.70 35.53
CA GLU A 131 -10.65 -7.02 36.01
C GLU A 131 -9.35 -7.47 35.32
N ARG A 132 -8.70 -6.58 34.56
CA ARG A 132 -7.49 -6.89 33.79
C ARG A 132 -6.30 -6.10 34.28
N GLU A 133 -5.13 -6.72 34.19
CA GLU A 133 -3.88 -6.01 34.38
C GLU A 133 -3.61 -5.10 33.19
N ALA A 134 -2.97 -3.95 33.42
CA ALA A 134 -2.67 -2.98 32.36
C ALA A 134 -1.88 -3.61 31.19
N GLU A 135 -1.01 -4.56 31.49
CA GLU A 135 -0.21 -5.26 30.48
C GLU A 135 -1.04 -6.18 29.57
N GLU A 136 -2.13 -6.77 30.09
CA GLU A 136 -3.06 -7.59 29.29
C GLU A 136 -3.88 -6.74 28.32
N LEU A 137 -4.07 -5.46 28.64
CA LEU A 137 -4.75 -4.49 27.78
C LEU A 137 -3.82 -3.89 26.71
N ASN A 138 -2.51 -4.15 26.79
CA ASN A 138 -1.52 -3.68 25.81
C ASN A 138 -1.18 -4.73 24.75
N LYS A 139 -1.39 -6.03 25.03
CA LYS A 139 -1.08 -7.13 24.09
C LYS A 139 -2.01 -8.33 24.23
N GLY A 140 -2.10 -9.12 23.17
CA GLY A 140 -2.97 -10.30 23.13
C GLY A 140 -4.45 -9.94 22.94
N ILE A 141 -5.33 -10.90 23.20
CA ILE A 141 -6.74 -10.81 22.81
C ILE A 141 -7.50 -9.66 23.51
N TYR A 142 -7.14 -9.31 24.74
CA TYR A 142 -7.81 -8.25 25.50
C TYR A 142 -7.40 -6.82 25.07
N ALA A 143 -6.31 -6.69 24.32
CA ALA A 143 -5.88 -5.42 23.74
C ALA A 143 -6.64 -5.07 22.44
N GLY A 144 -7.37 -6.04 21.88
CA GLY A 144 -8.17 -5.86 20.67
C GLY A 144 -9.49 -5.14 20.92
N VAL A 145 -9.88 -4.29 19.99
CA VAL A 145 -11.27 -3.85 19.81
C VAL A 145 -11.86 -4.54 18.58
N VAL A 146 -13.18 -4.48 18.39
CA VAL A 146 -13.80 -5.02 17.17
C VAL A 146 -13.12 -4.38 15.95
N PRO A 147 -12.63 -5.15 14.95
CA PRO A 147 -12.04 -4.57 13.76
C PRO A 147 -13.05 -3.74 12.97
N GLY A 148 -12.85 -2.43 12.86
CA GLY A 148 -13.74 -1.54 12.10
C GLY A 148 -13.32 -1.34 10.65
N LEU A 149 -12.04 -1.58 10.32
CA LEU A 149 -11.47 -1.09 9.07
C LEU A 149 -12.01 -1.79 7.81
N LEU A 150 -12.14 -3.12 7.82
CA LEU A 150 -12.76 -3.84 6.68
C LEU A 150 -14.22 -3.44 6.48
N GLY A 151 -15.00 -3.33 7.56
CA GLY A 151 -16.37 -2.84 7.50
C GLY A 151 -16.44 -1.44 6.88
N GLY A 152 -15.46 -0.58 7.18
CA GLY A 152 -15.28 0.72 6.54
C GLY A 152 -15.02 0.62 5.03
N TRP A 153 -14.15 -0.30 4.59
CA TRP A 153 -13.88 -0.53 3.16
C TRP A 153 -15.15 -0.93 2.41
N ILE A 154 -15.88 -1.92 2.95
CA ILE A 154 -17.11 -2.42 2.35
C ILE A 154 -18.19 -1.34 2.33
N SER A 155 -18.35 -0.58 3.42
CA SER A 155 -19.32 0.51 3.51
C SER A 155 -19.05 1.60 2.48
N MET A 156 -17.78 1.99 2.32
CA MET A 156 -17.39 2.99 1.32
C MET A 156 -17.59 2.46 -0.11
N LEU A 157 -17.24 1.20 -0.39
CA LEU A 157 -17.51 0.61 -1.70
C LEU A 157 -18.99 0.55 -2.02
N LYS A 158 -19.82 0.20 -1.03
CA LYS A 158 -21.27 0.09 -1.17
C LYS A 158 -21.90 1.44 -1.49
N GLU A 159 -21.51 2.49 -0.79
CA GLU A 159 -22.10 3.82 -0.93
C GLU A 159 -21.51 4.62 -2.11
N TYR A 160 -20.19 4.56 -2.29
CA TYR A 160 -19.46 5.46 -3.19
C TYR A 160 -18.56 4.74 -4.20
N GLY A 161 -18.32 3.44 -4.06
CA GLY A 161 -17.50 2.67 -5.01
C GLY A 161 -18.28 2.18 -6.22
N THR A 162 -17.58 1.78 -7.27
CA THR A 162 -18.17 1.25 -8.51
C THR A 162 -17.68 -0.15 -8.86
N MET A 163 -16.61 -0.63 -8.23
CA MET A 163 -16.01 -1.93 -8.52
C MET A 163 -16.40 -3.01 -7.50
N SER A 164 -16.23 -4.27 -7.87
CA SER A 164 -16.42 -5.44 -6.99
C SER A 164 -15.22 -5.66 -6.06
N LEU A 165 -15.41 -6.43 -4.99
CA LEU A 165 -14.30 -6.89 -4.13
C LEU A 165 -13.28 -7.70 -4.92
N SER A 166 -13.74 -8.50 -5.89
CA SER A 166 -12.86 -9.25 -6.79
C SER A 166 -11.89 -8.35 -7.53
N GLU A 167 -12.32 -7.16 -7.96
CA GLU A 167 -11.46 -6.22 -8.67
C GLU A 167 -10.52 -5.48 -7.72
N VAL A 168 -11.03 -4.90 -6.63
CA VAL A 168 -10.23 -4.03 -5.76
C VAL A 168 -9.28 -4.80 -4.84
N LEU A 169 -9.59 -6.04 -4.46
CA LEU A 169 -8.73 -6.85 -3.59
C LEU A 169 -7.71 -7.68 -4.37
N MET A 170 -7.85 -7.86 -5.70
CA MET A 170 -6.96 -8.72 -6.49
C MET A 170 -5.48 -8.34 -6.39
N PRO A 171 -5.07 -7.05 -6.47
CA PRO A 171 -3.66 -6.70 -6.33
C PRO A 171 -3.08 -7.17 -4.99
N ALA A 172 -3.85 -7.07 -3.90
CA ALA A 172 -3.42 -7.53 -2.59
C ALA A 172 -3.29 -9.06 -2.54
N VAL A 173 -4.26 -9.78 -3.12
CA VAL A 173 -4.22 -11.25 -3.25
C VAL A 173 -2.99 -11.69 -4.03
N GLU A 174 -2.70 -11.07 -5.18
CA GLU A 174 -1.53 -11.39 -6.01
C GLU A 174 -0.22 -11.25 -5.22
N TYR A 175 -0.04 -10.17 -4.45
CA TYR A 175 1.14 -9.99 -3.60
C TYR A 175 1.18 -10.93 -2.39
N ALA A 176 0.02 -11.22 -1.78
CA ALA A 176 -0.05 -12.13 -0.64
C ALA A 176 0.29 -13.58 -1.02
N GLU A 177 -0.14 -14.04 -2.21
CA GLU A 177 0.10 -15.40 -2.69
C GLU A 177 1.50 -15.57 -3.30
N ASN A 178 1.86 -14.70 -4.25
CA ASN A 178 3.10 -14.85 -5.01
C ASN A 178 4.30 -14.28 -4.24
N GLY A 179 4.02 -13.33 -3.35
CA GLY A 179 4.97 -12.64 -2.49
C GLY A 179 5.44 -11.30 -3.04
N HIS A 180 6.09 -10.54 -2.18
CA HIS A 180 6.78 -9.30 -2.53
C HIS A 180 8.11 -9.19 -1.76
N PRO A 181 9.08 -8.40 -2.23
CA PRO A 181 10.28 -8.09 -1.45
C PRO A 181 9.88 -7.38 -0.15
N ILE A 182 10.26 -7.95 1.01
CA ILE A 182 9.93 -7.37 2.32
C ILE A 182 10.82 -6.15 2.61
N GLU A 183 10.20 -5.05 3.07
CA GLU A 183 10.95 -3.83 3.41
C GLU A 183 11.64 -3.95 4.77
N ALA A 184 12.73 -3.20 4.94
CA ALA A 184 13.51 -3.18 6.17
C ALA A 184 12.68 -2.86 7.42
N SER A 185 11.68 -1.98 7.29
CA SER A 185 10.84 -1.56 8.41
C SER A 185 9.97 -2.71 8.95
N VAL A 186 9.50 -3.61 8.07
CA VAL A 186 8.73 -4.79 8.46
C VAL A 186 9.65 -5.80 9.16
N VAL A 187 10.85 -6.07 8.60
CA VAL A 187 11.84 -6.96 9.22
C VAL A 187 12.25 -6.47 10.61
N GLN A 188 12.43 -5.16 10.78
CA GLN A 188 12.73 -4.56 12.09
C GLN A 188 11.57 -4.76 13.08
N ALA A 189 10.33 -4.53 12.66
CA ALA A 189 9.15 -4.79 13.49
C ALA A 189 9.07 -6.27 13.90
N ILE A 190 9.29 -7.19 12.96
CA ILE A 190 9.34 -8.64 13.23
C ILE A 190 10.43 -8.98 14.23
N THR A 191 11.63 -8.43 14.04
CA THR A 191 12.77 -8.66 14.94
C THR A 191 12.46 -8.19 16.36
N SER A 192 11.84 -7.02 16.50
CA SER A 192 11.49 -6.44 17.81
C SER A 192 10.41 -7.23 18.54
N GLN A 193 9.49 -7.88 17.80
CA GLN A 193 8.35 -8.61 18.35
C GLN A 193 8.50 -10.13 18.25
N GLN A 194 9.69 -10.65 17.94
CA GLN A 194 9.90 -12.07 17.63
C GLN A 194 9.44 -13.02 18.74
N ASP A 195 9.67 -12.66 20.01
CA ASP A 195 9.28 -13.51 21.14
C ASP A 195 7.76 -13.53 21.34
N LEU A 196 7.11 -12.40 21.06
CA LEU A 196 5.65 -12.34 21.02
C LEU A 196 5.12 -13.23 19.90
N PHE A 197 5.67 -13.16 18.70
CA PHE A 197 5.25 -14.03 17.60
C PHE A 197 5.45 -15.51 17.93
N ARG A 198 6.54 -15.90 18.57
CA ARG A 198 6.76 -17.30 19.02
C ARG A 198 5.69 -17.79 20.01
N SER A 199 5.07 -16.88 20.77
CA SER A 199 3.96 -17.23 21.67
C SER A 199 2.63 -17.50 20.96
N TYR A 200 2.49 -17.14 19.68
CA TYR A 200 1.30 -17.34 18.87
C TYR A 200 1.61 -18.17 17.62
N PRO A 201 1.31 -19.49 17.60
CA PRO A 201 1.70 -20.38 16.50
C PRO A 201 1.28 -19.90 15.10
N SER A 202 0.07 -19.35 14.96
CA SER A 202 -0.43 -18.82 13.68
C SER A 202 0.36 -17.59 13.21
N SER A 203 0.73 -16.69 14.13
CA SER A 203 1.58 -15.54 13.81
C SER A 203 3.02 -15.96 13.50
N ALA A 204 3.58 -16.92 14.26
CA ALA A 204 4.92 -17.46 13.99
C ALA A 204 5.00 -18.10 12.60
N GLN A 205 3.97 -18.83 12.17
CA GLN A 205 3.94 -19.43 10.83
C GLN A 205 4.04 -18.38 9.71
N THR A 206 3.45 -17.21 9.91
CA THR A 206 3.45 -16.11 8.92
C THR A 206 4.74 -15.27 9.00
N PHE A 207 5.10 -14.80 10.20
CA PHE A 207 6.16 -13.80 10.37
C PHE A 207 7.52 -14.40 10.73
N LEU A 208 7.56 -15.66 11.16
CA LEU A 208 8.77 -16.40 11.49
C LEU A 208 8.79 -17.76 10.79
N PRO A 209 8.71 -17.83 9.44
CA PRO A 209 8.69 -19.10 8.72
C PRO A 209 9.93 -19.94 9.06
N GLY A 210 9.72 -21.18 9.50
CA GLY A 210 10.80 -22.04 10.00
C GLY A 210 11.49 -21.51 11.27
N ASN A 211 10.79 -20.69 12.08
CA ASN A 211 11.28 -20.00 13.26
C ASN A 211 12.45 -19.03 12.98
N LYS A 212 12.49 -18.45 11.78
CA LYS A 212 13.54 -17.50 11.34
C LYS A 212 12.94 -16.14 11.00
N ILE A 213 13.71 -15.10 11.27
CA ILE A 213 13.39 -13.73 10.83
C ILE A 213 13.67 -13.66 9.32
N PRO A 214 12.73 -13.18 8.49
CA PRO A 214 12.96 -12.98 7.06
C PRO A 214 14.10 -11.99 6.78
N GLU A 215 14.82 -12.19 5.68
CA GLU A 215 15.86 -11.25 5.26
C GLU A 215 15.25 -10.07 4.49
N ILE A 216 15.86 -8.89 4.60
CA ILE A 216 15.40 -7.69 3.86
C ILE A 216 15.49 -7.98 2.36
N GLY A 217 14.38 -7.73 1.65
CA GLY A 217 14.28 -8.01 0.21
C GLY A 217 13.94 -9.46 -0.14
N GLU A 218 13.88 -10.37 0.83
CA GLU A 218 13.35 -11.72 0.63
C GLU A 218 11.89 -11.66 0.15
N LEU A 219 11.49 -12.64 -0.65
CA LEU A 219 10.12 -12.77 -1.13
C LEU A 219 9.20 -13.24 0.02
N PHE A 220 8.50 -12.31 0.64
CA PHE A 220 7.59 -12.54 1.75
C PHE A 220 6.16 -12.78 1.26
N ARG A 221 5.48 -13.78 1.84
CA ARG A 221 4.14 -14.24 1.43
C ARG A 221 3.20 -14.32 2.63
N MET A 222 1.92 -14.11 2.39
CA MET A 222 0.84 -14.21 3.38
C MET A 222 -0.35 -15.00 2.79
N PRO A 223 -0.19 -16.32 2.51
CA PRO A 223 -1.22 -17.11 1.82
C PRO A 223 -2.55 -17.18 2.60
N GLU A 224 -2.52 -17.18 3.93
CA GLU A 224 -3.76 -17.17 4.74
C GLU A 224 -4.53 -15.85 4.61
N LEU A 225 -3.83 -14.72 4.46
CA LEU A 225 -4.47 -13.43 4.18
C LEU A 225 -5.07 -13.41 2.77
N ALA A 226 -4.38 -14.00 1.78
CA ALA A 226 -4.93 -14.18 0.45
C ALA A 226 -6.20 -15.04 0.47
N SER A 227 -6.18 -16.15 1.22
CA SER A 227 -7.34 -17.02 1.45
C SER A 227 -8.51 -16.22 2.04
N THR A 228 -8.25 -15.41 3.07
CA THR A 228 -9.24 -14.52 3.68
C THR A 228 -9.87 -13.58 2.64
N PHE A 229 -9.06 -12.89 1.83
CA PHE A 229 -9.58 -12.01 0.78
C PHE A 229 -10.37 -12.77 -0.29
N ARG A 230 -9.95 -13.98 -0.67
CA ARG A 230 -10.71 -14.83 -1.60
C ARG A 230 -12.06 -15.25 -1.04
N LYS A 231 -12.15 -15.56 0.25
CA LYS A 231 -13.43 -15.87 0.92
C LYS A 231 -14.39 -14.67 0.85
N LEU A 232 -13.90 -13.45 1.02
CA LEU A 232 -14.72 -12.23 0.85
C LEU A 232 -15.19 -12.06 -0.60
N MET A 233 -14.29 -12.20 -1.57
CA MET A 233 -14.62 -12.13 -3.00
C MET A 233 -15.67 -13.19 -3.39
N GLU A 234 -15.52 -14.41 -2.89
CA GLU A 234 -16.44 -15.51 -3.12
C GLU A 234 -17.83 -15.23 -2.54
N ALA A 235 -17.91 -14.68 -1.34
CA ALA A 235 -19.17 -14.33 -0.68
C ALA A 235 -19.96 -13.29 -1.51
N GLU A 236 -19.29 -12.21 -1.92
CA GLU A 236 -19.88 -11.19 -2.79
C GLU A 236 -20.35 -11.81 -4.12
N LYS A 237 -19.45 -12.53 -4.80
CA LYS A 237 -19.75 -13.12 -6.11
C LYS A 237 -20.92 -14.09 -6.05
N THR A 238 -20.98 -14.92 -5.01
CA THR A 238 -22.05 -15.91 -4.81
C THR A 238 -23.39 -15.23 -4.57
N ALA A 239 -23.44 -14.24 -3.69
CA ALA A 239 -24.64 -13.48 -3.42
C ALA A 239 -25.15 -12.76 -4.69
N PHE A 240 -24.26 -12.06 -5.40
CA PHE A 240 -24.60 -11.36 -6.64
C PHE A 240 -25.12 -12.32 -7.72
N SER A 241 -24.45 -13.46 -7.92
CA SER A 241 -24.87 -14.49 -8.88
C SER A 241 -26.20 -15.14 -8.48
N GLY A 242 -26.53 -15.13 -7.18
CA GLY A 242 -27.82 -15.54 -6.63
C GLY A 242 -28.95 -14.51 -6.81
N GLY A 243 -28.72 -13.42 -7.54
CA GLY A 243 -29.71 -12.39 -7.84
C GLY A 243 -29.79 -11.25 -6.81
N LYS A 244 -28.85 -11.18 -5.87
CA LYS A 244 -28.75 -10.06 -4.93
C LYS A 244 -28.24 -8.79 -5.61
N SER A 245 -28.68 -7.65 -5.11
CA SER A 245 -28.11 -6.35 -5.52
C SER A 245 -26.62 -6.25 -5.14
N ARG A 246 -25.88 -5.31 -5.76
CA ARG A 246 -24.47 -5.07 -5.40
C ARG A 246 -24.29 -4.76 -3.91
N ALA A 247 -25.20 -3.96 -3.34
CA ALA A 247 -25.16 -3.62 -1.92
C ALA A 247 -25.35 -4.86 -1.03
N GLU A 248 -26.35 -5.71 -1.32
CA GLU A 248 -26.59 -6.96 -0.58
C GLU A 248 -25.43 -7.97 -0.77
N ALA A 249 -24.79 -7.98 -1.94
CA ALA A 249 -23.63 -8.82 -2.19
C ALA A 249 -22.41 -8.40 -1.37
N LEU A 250 -22.16 -7.10 -1.27
CA LEU A 250 -21.15 -6.53 -0.37
C LEU A 250 -21.48 -6.81 1.10
N ASP A 251 -22.76 -6.73 1.48
CA ASP A 251 -23.21 -7.11 2.83
C ASP A 251 -22.95 -8.60 3.12
N ALA A 252 -23.03 -9.50 2.13
CA ALA A 252 -22.67 -10.90 2.32
C ALA A 252 -21.18 -11.10 2.64
N ALA A 253 -20.29 -10.33 2.01
CA ALA A 253 -18.86 -10.36 2.35
C ALA A 253 -18.59 -9.76 3.74
N PHE A 254 -19.29 -8.69 4.11
CA PHE A 254 -19.27 -8.13 5.46
C PHE A 254 -19.69 -9.19 6.49
N ASP A 255 -20.83 -9.84 6.26
CA ASP A 255 -21.38 -10.85 7.17
C ASP A 255 -20.44 -12.05 7.30
N ARG A 256 -19.80 -12.48 6.20
CA ARG A 256 -18.81 -13.57 6.26
C ARG A 256 -17.62 -13.22 7.16
N PHE A 257 -17.13 -11.98 7.11
CA PHE A 257 -16.02 -11.53 7.96
C PHE A 257 -16.39 -11.44 9.44
N TYR A 258 -17.58 -10.91 9.75
CA TYR A 258 -17.96 -10.58 11.12
C TYR A 258 -18.79 -11.64 11.83
N ARG A 259 -19.39 -12.58 11.08
CA ARG A 259 -20.33 -13.59 11.60
C ARG A 259 -20.23 -14.95 10.92
N GLY A 260 -19.34 -15.10 9.93
CA GLY A 260 -19.17 -16.33 9.17
C GLY A 260 -17.92 -17.11 9.59
N ASP A 261 -17.45 -17.97 8.69
CA ASP A 261 -16.27 -18.82 8.88
C ASP A 261 -15.01 -18.01 9.23
N ILE A 262 -14.81 -16.84 8.62
CA ILE A 262 -13.67 -15.96 8.91
C ILE A 262 -13.70 -15.47 10.37
N ALA A 263 -14.89 -15.32 10.97
CA ALA A 263 -15.01 -14.91 12.37
C ALA A 263 -14.75 -16.05 13.35
N ASP A 264 -14.90 -17.30 12.91
CA ASP A 264 -14.70 -18.51 13.71
C ASP A 264 -13.23 -19.01 13.69
N GLU A 265 -12.42 -18.54 12.75
CA GLU A 265 -10.98 -18.83 12.59
C GLU A 265 -10.11 -18.22 13.71
#